data_AF-A0A7S2J914-F1
#
_entry.id   AF-A0A7S2J914-F1
#
_cell.length_a   1.000
_cell.length_b   1.000
_cell.length_c   1.000
_cell.angle_alpha   90.00
_cell.angle_beta   90.00
_cell.angle_gamma   90.00
#
_symmetry.space_group_name_H-M   'P 1'
#
loop_
_entity.id
_entity.type
_entity.pdbx_description
1 polymer ?
#
loop_
_entity_poly.entity_id
_entity_poly.type
_entity_poly.pdbx_seq_one_letter_code
_entity_poly.pdbx_strand_id
1 'polypeptide(L)'
;RFEDVAGAAQRLSDAGWVSLWFALLGLGYMWLLAALSARSTLTAVAVGRASGEVLGVAEVRANGYVRNLLVGPRHRRQGLGQRLLCWCAAASRRRGAEELWMHVEVGNKDALAFYRRLGWA
;
A
#
# COMPACT_ATOMS: atom_id res chain seq x y z
N ARG A 1 -47.35 -5.85 -41.06
CA ARG A 1 -46.98 -4.50 -40.59
C ARG A 1 -45.94 -4.72 -39.49
N PHE A 2 -44.67 -4.87 -39.89
CA PHE A 2 -43.56 -5.05 -38.97
C PHE A 2 -43.18 -3.67 -38.46
N GLU A 3 -43.39 -3.45 -37.16
CA GLU A 3 -43.05 -2.18 -36.53
C GLU A 3 -41.53 -2.04 -36.40
N ASP A 4 -41.12 -0.79 -36.56
CA ASP A 4 -39.78 -0.24 -36.68
C ASP A 4 -38.90 -0.48 -35.43
N VAL A 5 -38.41 -1.71 -35.28
CA VAL A 5 -37.43 -2.10 -34.25
C VAL A 5 -36.06 -1.43 -34.46
N ALA A 6 -35.75 -1.06 -35.71
CA ALA A 6 -34.48 -0.41 -36.07
C ALA A 6 -34.42 1.05 -35.55
N GLY A 7 -35.52 1.80 -35.65
CA GLY A 7 -35.62 3.16 -35.14
C GLY A 7 -35.67 3.27 -33.61
N ALA A 8 -36.01 2.20 -32.90
CA ALA A 8 -35.94 2.13 -31.43
C ALA A 8 -34.50 1.91 -30.93
N ALA A 9 -33.73 1.06 -31.63
CA ALA A 9 -32.32 0.82 -31.32
C ALA A 9 -31.45 2.07 -31.60
N GLN A 10 -31.73 2.79 -32.69
CA GLN A 10 -31.00 4.01 -33.06
C GLN A 10 -31.21 5.16 -32.04
N ARG A 11 -32.39 5.26 -31.42
CA ARG A 11 -32.70 6.27 -30.40
C ARG A 11 -32.05 6.00 -29.04
N LEU A 12 -31.69 4.75 -28.76
CA LEU A 12 -30.95 4.39 -27.55
C LEU A 12 -29.43 4.67 -27.70
N SER A 13 -28.90 4.70 -28.93
CA SER A 13 -27.48 4.98 -29.20
C SER A 13 -27.12 6.46 -29.26
N ASP A 14 -28.09 7.35 -29.50
CA ASP A 14 -27.86 8.82 -29.53
C ASP A 14 -27.87 9.48 -28.14
N ALA A 15 -28.09 8.68 -27.09
CA ALA A 15 -28.23 9.16 -25.73
C ALA A 15 -26.84 9.34 -25.08
N GLY A 16 -26.34 10.59 -25.06
CA GLY A 16 -25.20 11.03 -24.24
C GLY A 16 -25.31 10.71 -22.73
N TRP A 17 -26.44 10.13 -22.32
CA TRP A 17 -26.66 9.52 -21.02
C TRP A 17 -25.80 8.26 -20.80
N VAL A 18 -25.53 7.42 -21.81
CA VAL A 18 -24.66 6.24 -21.65
C VAL A 18 -23.22 6.67 -21.33
N SER A 19 -22.70 7.67 -22.04
CA SER A 19 -21.37 8.25 -21.77
C SER A 19 -21.32 8.99 -20.42
N LEU A 20 -22.40 9.64 -20.00
CA LEU A 20 -22.50 10.25 -18.67
C LEU A 20 -22.52 9.18 -17.55
N TRP A 21 -23.20 8.05 -17.75
CA TRP A 21 -23.19 6.92 -16.82
C TRP A 21 -21.83 6.22 -16.77
N PHE A 22 -21.12 6.06 -17.90
CA PHE A 22 -19.73 5.58 -17.90
C PHE A 22 -18.78 6.57 -17.23
N ALA A 23 -18.99 7.87 -17.34
CA ALA A 23 -18.20 8.88 -16.63
C ALA A 23 -18.48 8.86 -15.12
N LEU A 24 -19.75 8.78 -14.70
CA LEU A 24 -20.14 8.76 -13.29
C LEU A 24 -19.77 7.43 -12.61
N LEU A 25 -20.05 6.29 -13.25
CA LEU A 25 -19.64 4.97 -12.76
C LEU A 25 -18.14 4.75 -12.91
N GLY A 26 -17.51 5.30 -13.95
CA GLY A 26 -16.07 5.19 -14.19
C GLY A 26 -15.26 5.98 -13.17
N LEU A 27 -15.61 7.24 -12.92
CA LEU A 27 -14.97 8.05 -11.87
C LEU A 27 -15.28 7.50 -10.47
N GLY A 28 -16.51 7.06 -10.23
CA GLY A 28 -16.88 6.39 -8.97
C GLY A 28 -16.09 5.10 -8.75
N TYR A 29 -15.94 4.27 -9.78
CA TYR A 29 -15.16 3.03 -9.76
C TYR A 29 -13.66 3.31 -9.57
N MET A 30 -13.10 4.29 -10.30
CA MET A 30 -11.71 4.73 -10.12
C MET A 30 -11.46 5.30 -8.73
N TRP A 31 -12.41 6.06 -8.18
CA TRP A 31 -12.32 6.58 -6.82
C TRP A 31 -12.40 5.46 -5.78
N LEU A 32 -13.26 4.45 -6.00
CA LEU A 32 -13.33 3.26 -5.16
C LEU A 32 -12.00 2.48 -5.20
N LEU A 33 -11.42 2.25 -6.38
CA LEU A 33 -10.10 1.61 -6.52
C LEU A 33 -9.00 2.46 -5.86
N ALA A 34 -9.04 3.78 -5.99
CA ALA A 34 -8.12 4.69 -5.33
C ALA A 34 -8.27 4.61 -3.79
N ALA A 35 -9.49 4.59 -3.28
CA ALA A 35 -9.77 4.48 -1.85
C ALA A 35 -9.33 3.12 -1.28
N LEU A 36 -9.56 2.02 -2.00
CA LEU A 36 -9.12 0.68 -1.61
C LEU A 36 -7.60 0.54 -1.68
N SER A 37 -6.97 1.07 -2.74
CA SER A 37 -5.50 1.06 -2.88
C SER A 37 -4.81 1.95 -1.84
N ALA A 38 -5.41 3.08 -1.47
CA ALA A 38 -4.91 3.95 -0.40
C ALA A 38 -4.85 3.22 0.95
N ARG A 39 -5.77 2.28 1.21
CA ARG A 39 -5.80 1.45 2.43
C ARG A 39 -4.91 0.20 2.37
N SER A 40 -4.31 -0.09 1.21
CA SER A 40 -3.51 -1.29 1.01
C SER A 40 -2.19 -1.20 1.79
N THR A 41 -1.71 -2.35 2.28
CA THR A 41 -0.38 -2.43 2.90
C THR A 41 0.69 -2.26 1.83
N LEU A 42 1.70 -1.45 2.12
CA LEU A 42 2.88 -1.33 1.26
C LEU A 42 3.98 -2.24 1.80
N THR A 43 4.66 -2.92 0.88
CA THR A 43 5.77 -3.82 1.17
C THR A 43 7.03 -3.31 0.49
N ALA A 44 8.13 -3.22 1.23
CA ALA A 44 9.47 -3.00 0.71
C ALA A 44 10.29 -4.27 0.89
N VAL A 45 11.01 -4.66 -0.16
CA VAL A 45 11.99 -5.75 -0.12
C VAL A 45 13.37 -5.16 -0.38
N ALA A 46 14.27 -5.36 0.58
CA ALA A 46 15.67 -5.01 0.39
C ALA A 46 16.39 -6.15 -0.33
N VAL A 47 17.06 -5.83 -1.43
CA VAL A 47 17.80 -6.82 -2.25
C VAL A 47 19.28 -6.45 -2.37
N GLY A 48 20.14 -7.47 -2.35
CA GLY A 48 21.57 -7.33 -2.58
C GLY A 48 21.84 -6.95 -4.02
N ARG A 49 22.53 -5.82 -4.26
CA ARG A 49 22.77 -5.29 -5.61
C ARG A 49 23.47 -6.28 -6.54
N ALA A 50 24.42 -7.06 -6.02
CA ALA A 50 25.22 -7.99 -6.80
C ALA A 50 24.62 -9.41 -6.82
N SER A 51 24.03 -9.87 -5.71
CA SER A 51 23.53 -11.24 -5.57
C SER A 51 22.06 -11.42 -5.97
N GLY A 52 21.26 -10.34 -5.96
CA GLY A 52 19.80 -10.43 -6.05
C GLY A 52 19.13 -11.03 -4.82
N GLU A 53 19.90 -11.36 -3.77
CA GLU A 53 19.38 -12.00 -2.56
C GLU A 53 18.47 -11.05 -1.77
N VAL A 54 17.38 -11.58 -1.22
CA VAL A 54 16.50 -10.85 -0.30
C VAL A 54 17.20 -10.69 1.06
N LEU A 55 17.52 -9.45 1.41
CA LEU A 55 18.22 -9.09 2.65
C LEU A 55 17.25 -8.80 3.80
N GLY A 56 16.03 -8.37 3.48
CA GLY A 56 15.01 -8.02 4.45
C GLY A 56 13.73 -7.53 3.80
N VAL A 57 12.69 -7.41 4.62
CA VAL A 57 11.36 -6.96 4.21
C VAL A 57 10.77 -6.05 5.28
N ALA A 58 9.99 -5.07 4.84
CA ALA A 58 9.16 -4.28 5.74
C ALA A 58 7.78 -4.03 5.15
N GLU A 59 6.76 -4.03 6.01
CA GLU A 59 5.38 -3.79 5.63
C GLU A 59 4.74 -2.73 6.51
N VAL A 60 4.08 -1.76 5.88
CA VAL A 60 3.42 -0.67 6.59
C VAL A 60 2.02 -0.41 6.03
N ARG A 61 1.08 -0.16 6.92
CA ARG A 61 -0.28 0.29 6.57
C ARG A 61 -0.33 1.80 6.39
N ALA A 62 -1.39 2.28 5.75
CA ALA A 62 -1.60 3.71 5.51
C ALA A 62 -1.63 4.54 6.81
N ASN A 63 -2.11 3.96 7.91
CA ASN A 63 -2.17 4.58 9.23
C ASN A 63 -0.87 4.48 10.05
N GLY A 64 0.25 4.09 9.43
CA GLY A 64 1.54 4.00 10.11
C GLY A 64 1.80 2.69 10.88
N TYR A 65 0.88 1.73 10.88
CA TYR A 65 1.12 0.44 11.51
C TYR A 65 2.19 -0.37 10.74
N VAL A 66 3.34 -0.60 11.36
CA VAL A 66 4.38 -1.50 10.82
C VAL A 66 4.01 -2.93 11.19
N ARG A 67 3.62 -3.71 10.18
CA ARG A 67 3.16 -5.09 10.37
C ARG A 67 4.32 -6.07 10.50
N ASN A 68 5.28 -5.95 9.60
CA ASN A 68 6.42 -6.84 9.49
C ASN A 68 7.69 -6.02 9.30
N LEU A 69 8.76 -6.38 9.99
CA LEU A 69 10.10 -5.86 9.79
C LEU A 69 11.10 -6.99 10.05
N LEU A 70 11.66 -7.54 8.99
CA LEU A 70 12.59 -8.66 9.07
C LEU A 70 13.88 -8.34 8.33
N VAL A 71 15.00 -8.70 8.93
CA VAL A 71 16.32 -8.66 8.31
C VAL A 71 16.95 -10.03 8.45
N GLY A 72 17.44 -10.55 7.33
CA GLY A 72 18.13 -11.84 7.27
C GLY A 72 19.29 -11.88 8.27
N PRO A 73 19.50 -12.99 9.02
CA PRO A 73 20.48 -13.04 10.12
C PRO A 73 21.88 -12.53 9.75
N ARG A 74 22.36 -12.86 8.55
CA ARG A 74 23.69 -12.45 8.01
C ARG A 74 23.80 -10.96 7.68
N HIS A 75 22.66 -10.26 7.57
CA HIS A 75 22.55 -8.86 7.16
C HIS A 75 22.14 -7.93 8.32
N ARG A 76 22.03 -8.48 9.54
CA ARG A 76 21.68 -7.71 10.73
C ARG A 76 22.84 -6.80 11.14
N ARG A 77 22.50 -5.76 11.93
CA ARG A 77 23.47 -4.80 12.53
C ARG A 77 24.24 -3.95 11.52
N GLN A 78 23.79 -3.89 10.26
CA GLN A 78 24.37 -3.06 9.19
C GLN A 78 23.46 -1.86 8.82
N GLY A 79 22.58 -1.45 9.73
CA GLY A 79 21.64 -0.34 9.50
C GLY A 79 20.42 -0.67 8.62
N LEU A 80 20.31 -1.88 8.07
CA LEU A 80 19.23 -2.24 7.15
C LEU A 80 17.83 -2.10 7.77
N GLY A 81 17.65 -2.56 9.02
CA GLY A 81 16.37 -2.43 9.73
C GLY A 81 15.94 -0.98 9.92
N GLN A 82 16.89 -0.08 10.20
CA GLN A 82 16.61 1.36 10.32
C GLN A 82 16.21 1.95 8.96
N ARG A 83 16.91 1.59 7.89
CA ARG A 83 16.56 2.04 6.53
C ARG A 83 15.16 1.59 6.11
N LEU A 84 14.79 0.36 6.45
CA LEU A 84 13.45 -0.17 6.22
C LEU A 84 12.39 0.59 7.04
N LEU A 85 12.66 0.92 8.31
CA LEU A 85 11.76 1.77 9.10
C LEU A 85 11.63 3.19 8.54
N CYS A 86 12.72 3.81 8.09
CA CYS A 86 12.66 5.12 7.43
C CYS A 86 11.80 5.06 6.16
N TRP A 87 11.89 3.96 5.40
CA TRP A 87 10.99 3.73 4.27
C TRP A 87 9.53 3.62 4.72
N CYS A 88 9.24 2.87 5.79
CA CYS A 88 7.89 2.77 6.35
C CYS A 88 7.34 4.15 6.74
N ALA A 89 8.15 4.97 7.43
CA ALA A 89 7.79 6.31 7.86
C ALA A 89 7.45 7.20 6.66
N ALA A 90 8.31 7.21 5.65
CA ALA A 90 8.08 8.00 4.44
C ALA A 90 6.84 7.51 3.68
N ALA A 91 6.63 6.19 3.60
CA ALA A 91 5.52 5.58 2.90
C ALA A 91 4.17 5.85 3.56
N SER A 92 4.07 5.74 4.88
CA SER A 92 2.85 6.03 5.63
C SER A 92 2.59 7.54 5.72
N ARG A 93 3.62 8.37 5.91
CA ARG A 93 3.48 9.83 5.95
C ARG A 93 2.89 10.40 4.65
N ARG A 94 3.31 9.88 3.49
CA ARG A 94 2.69 10.24 2.19
C ARG A 94 1.20 9.91 2.10
N ARG A 95 0.67 9.12 3.03
CA ARG A 95 -0.74 8.73 3.14
C ARG A 95 -1.46 9.36 4.34
N GLY A 96 -0.82 10.34 4.98
CA GLY A 96 -1.40 11.09 6.10
C GLY A 96 -1.19 10.46 7.47
N ALA A 97 -0.32 9.44 7.63
CA ALA A 97 0.05 8.99 8.96
C ALA A 97 0.90 10.05 9.68
N GLU A 98 0.51 10.36 10.91
CA GLU A 98 1.24 11.29 11.79
C GLU A 98 2.35 10.59 12.59
N GLU A 99 2.13 9.30 12.88
CA GLU A 99 3.04 8.47 13.65
C GLU A 99 3.31 7.12 12.98
N LEU A 100 4.32 6.42 13.48
CA LEU A 100 4.50 5.00 13.26
C LEU A 100 4.34 4.27 14.58
N TRP A 101 3.73 3.09 14.54
CA TRP A 101 3.55 2.25 15.70
C TRP A 101 3.53 0.78 15.28
N MET A 102 3.80 -0.11 16.24
CA MET A 102 3.83 -1.55 16.03
C MET A 102 3.71 -2.31 17.34
N HIS A 103 3.43 -3.60 17.23
CA HIS A 103 3.53 -4.52 18.35
C HIS A 103 4.84 -5.29 18.29
N VAL A 104 5.43 -5.50 19.47
CA VAL A 104 6.62 -6.32 19.64
C VAL A 104 6.32 -7.32 20.74
N GLU A 105 6.54 -8.59 20.46
CA GLU A 105 6.45 -9.64 21.46
C GLU A 105 7.39 -9.34 22.63
N VAL A 106 6.91 -9.41 23.88
CA VAL A 106 7.70 -9.06 25.08
C VAL A 106 8.96 -9.93 25.19
N GLY A 107 8.89 -11.18 24.72
CA GLY A 107 10.03 -12.10 24.66
C GLY A 107 11.07 -11.77 23.58
N ASN A 108 10.76 -10.89 22.62
CA ASN A 108 11.66 -10.56 21.51
C ASN A 108 12.67 -9.48 21.93
N LYS A 109 13.64 -9.89 22.77
CA LYS A 109 14.67 -9.02 23.34
C LYS A 109 15.49 -8.27 22.28
N ASP A 110 15.78 -8.92 21.15
CA ASP A 110 16.52 -8.32 20.04
C ASP A 110 15.77 -7.16 19.39
N ALA A 111 14.48 -7.35 19.11
CA ALA A 111 13.63 -6.31 18.54
C ALA A 111 13.43 -5.17 19.53
N LEU A 112 13.14 -5.46 20.80
CA LEU A 112 13.01 -4.45 21.85
C LEU A 112 14.28 -3.60 22.00
N ALA A 113 15.46 -4.25 22.04
CA ALA A 113 16.73 -3.53 22.08
C ALA A 113 16.98 -2.69 20.82
N PHE A 114 16.57 -3.19 19.65
CA PHE A 114 16.64 -2.44 18.40
C PHE A 114 15.77 -1.18 18.43
N TYR A 115 14.50 -1.28 18.81
CA TYR A 115 13.58 -0.14 18.84
C TYR A 115 13.95 0.89 19.92
N ARG A 116 14.38 0.44 21.11
CA ARG A 116 14.86 1.35 22.18
C ARG A 116 16.06 2.19 21.74
N ARG A 117 17.02 1.61 21.02
CA ARG A 117 18.16 2.37 20.46
C ARG A 117 17.74 3.42 19.45
N LEU A 118 16.59 3.25 18.81
CA LEU A 118 16.01 4.21 17.88
C LEU A 118 15.12 5.25 18.58
N GLY A 119 15.01 5.22 19.92
CA GLY A 119 14.22 6.17 20.71
C GLY A 119 12.72 5.86 20.77
N TRP A 120 12.31 4.63 20.43
CA TRP A 120 10.92 4.21 20.55
C TRP A 120 10.59 3.87 22.00
N ALA A 121 9.43 4.34 22.45
CA ALA A 121 8.91 4.13 23.81
C ALA A 121 7.80 3.09 23.82
#